data_AF-A0A817QPJ9-F1
#
_entry.id   AF-A0A817QPJ9-F1
#
_cell.length_a   1.000
_cell.length_b   1.000
_cell.length_c   1.000
_cell.angle_alpha   90.00
_cell.angle_beta   90.00
_cell.angle_gamma   90.00
#
_symmetry.space_group_name_H-M   'P 1'
#
loop_
_entity.id
_entity.type
_entity.pdbx_description
1 polymer ?
#
loop_
_entity_poly.entity_id
_entity_poly.type
_entity_poly.pdbx_seq_one_letter_code
_entity_poly.pdbx_strand_id
1 'polypeptide(L)'
;YDLKELSDQITLICSTYFRAITSQELLYRLPNLYNLQNYMKFLDKVLGFWCKRSILETSNFEERVAVTERFIQIAIRAYEKKNFAAVFAIIFGGIIDLEKSLPHTWDRLSKQSRAFVTLVDDMLGEDSHFKLYFEKLRQSPLPVVPFIANNQTRIAQMKEKHNIIVLSTGEILINFRKFQQIGEHLCEIQQYQNMPYDIIPNYDIQRELKRLNPMKGFQDENSFQNYLVTRKEYIEPVDSSPKVFSIRRPPHTWRSYSRVSRLFMIPSTSFNSHSRTSSQCDEHNHQKSNTDIPN
;
A
#
# COMPACT_ATOMS: atom_id res chain seq x y z
N TYR A 1 -18.71 -11.56 8.23
CA TYR A 1 -17.77 -12.21 9.15
C TYR A 1 -17.40 -11.26 10.28
N ASP A 2 -17.11 -11.82 11.45
CA ASP A 2 -16.49 -11.07 12.55
C ASP A 2 -15.19 -10.40 12.08
N LEU A 3 -14.88 -9.21 12.63
CA LEU A 3 -13.75 -8.40 12.17
C LEU A 3 -12.43 -9.09 12.45
N LYS A 4 -12.31 -9.62 13.68
CA LYS A 4 -11.09 -10.27 14.13
C LYS A 4 -10.88 -11.52 13.31
N GLU A 5 -11.90 -12.36 13.21
CA GLU A 5 -11.82 -13.59 12.46
C GLU A 5 -11.43 -13.35 10.98
N LEU A 6 -12.07 -12.39 10.32
CA LEU A 6 -11.75 -12.06 8.93
C LEU A 6 -10.29 -11.58 8.75
N SER A 7 -9.82 -10.69 9.63
CA SER A 7 -8.45 -10.17 9.60
C SER A 7 -7.41 -11.26 9.92
N ASP A 8 -7.73 -12.15 10.85
CA ASP A 8 -6.92 -13.32 11.22
C ASP A 8 -6.74 -14.25 10.00
N GLN A 9 -7.83 -14.57 9.29
CA GLN A 9 -7.77 -15.43 8.11
C GLN A 9 -7.09 -14.77 6.90
N ILE A 10 -7.27 -13.46 6.69
CA ILE A 10 -6.51 -12.71 5.67
C ILE A 10 -5.01 -12.82 5.95
N THR A 11 -4.61 -12.64 7.22
CA THR A 11 -3.20 -12.74 7.63
C THR A 11 -2.62 -14.12 7.39
N LEU A 12 -3.36 -15.19 7.71
CA LEU A 12 -2.93 -16.55 7.41
C LEU A 12 -2.74 -16.79 5.91
N ILE A 13 -3.65 -16.30 5.05
CA ILE A 13 -3.52 -16.46 3.60
C ILE A 13 -2.29 -15.71 3.08
N CYS A 14 -2.14 -14.43 3.47
CA CYS A 14 -0.98 -13.62 3.08
C CYS A 14 0.34 -14.29 3.50
N SER A 15 0.42 -14.77 4.75
CA SER A 15 1.60 -15.48 5.25
C SER A 15 1.86 -16.78 4.48
N THR A 16 0.83 -17.57 4.21
CA THR A 16 0.96 -18.83 3.46
C THR A 16 1.51 -18.59 2.06
N TYR A 17 0.94 -17.62 1.32
CA TYR A 17 1.41 -17.29 -0.02
C TYR A 17 2.81 -16.67 0.01
N PHE A 18 3.10 -15.78 0.95
CA PHE A 18 4.43 -15.18 1.09
C PHE A 18 5.51 -16.23 1.35
N ARG A 19 5.26 -17.17 2.27
CA ARG A 19 6.19 -18.25 2.63
C ARG A 19 6.43 -19.26 1.50
N ALA A 20 5.51 -19.36 0.55
CA ALA A 20 5.66 -20.24 -0.61
C ALA A 20 6.56 -19.64 -1.71
N ILE A 21 6.83 -18.33 -1.68
CA ILE A 21 7.67 -17.67 -2.69
C ILE A 21 9.11 -18.13 -2.55
N THR A 22 9.67 -18.65 -3.64
CA THR A 22 11.07 -19.11 -3.67
C THR A 22 12.04 -17.97 -4.00
N SER A 23 13.30 -18.10 -3.58
CA SER A 23 14.36 -17.16 -3.97
C SER A 23 14.58 -17.09 -5.49
N GLN A 24 14.31 -18.19 -6.21
CA GLN A 24 14.38 -18.22 -7.68
C GLN A 24 13.31 -17.34 -8.32
N GLU A 25 12.08 -17.34 -7.80
CA GLU A 25 10.99 -16.49 -8.26
C GLU A 25 11.25 -14.99 -7.97
N LEU A 26 11.97 -14.69 -6.89
CA LEU A 26 12.38 -13.32 -6.56
C LEU A 26 13.53 -12.84 -7.44
N LEU A 27 14.49 -13.73 -7.73
CA LEU A 27 15.67 -13.43 -8.53
C LEU A 27 15.30 -13.25 -10.00
N TYR A 28 14.72 -14.27 -10.60
CA TYR A 28 14.58 -14.36 -12.04
C TYR A 28 13.14 -14.03 -12.42
N ARG A 29 12.96 -13.14 -13.40
CA ARG A 29 11.65 -12.93 -14.03
C ARG A 29 11.36 -14.14 -14.93
N LEU A 30 11.14 -15.30 -14.31
CA LEU A 30 10.93 -16.58 -14.98
C LEU A 30 9.53 -16.61 -15.61
N PRO A 31 9.32 -17.47 -16.62
CA PRO A 31 7.97 -17.71 -17.14
C PRO A 31 7.02 -18.33 -16.10
N ASN A 32 7.54 -19.05 -15.10
CA ASN A 32 6.76 -19.79 -14.10
C ASN A 32 6.89 -19.21 -12.67
N LEU A 33 6.44 -17.97 -12.47
CA LEU A 33 6.39 -17.30 -11.17
C LEU A 33 5.13 -17.65 -10.37
N TYR A 34 4.80 -18.94 -10.24
CA TYR A 34 3.48 -19.36 -9.76
C TYR A 34 3.15 -18.83 -8.35
N ASN A 35 4.06 -18.94 -7.38
CA ASN A 35 3.79 -18.52 -6.01
C ASN A 35 3.75 -17.01 -5.90
N LEU A 36 4.70 -16.31 -6.55
CA LEU A 36 4.73 -14.86 -6.57
C LEU A 36 3.50 -14.28 -7.29
N GLN A 37 3.08 -14.85 -8.42
CA GLN A 37 1.87 -14.44 -9.13
C GLN A 37 0.62 -14.67 -8.29
N ASN A 38 0.50 -15.81 -7.59
CA ASN A 38 -0.63 -16.06 -6.69
C ASN A 38 -0.67 -15.07 -5.53
N TYR A 39 0.51 -14.76 -4.95
CA TYR A 39 0.63 -13.75 -3.90
C TYR A 39 0.18 -12.37 -4.38
N MET A 40 0.74 -11.89 -5.50
CA MET A 40 0.39 -10.59 -6.08
C MET A 40 -1.08 -10.55 -6.50
N LYS A 41 -1.59 -11.61 -7.13
CA LYS A 41 -3.02 -11.73 -7.49
C LYS A 41 -3.92 -11.62 -6.27
N PHE A 42 -3.55 -12.23 -5.15
CA PHE A 42 -4.34 -12.13 -3.92
C PHE A 42 -4.31 -10.73 -3.31
N LEU A 43 -3.15 -10.06 -3.29
CA LEU A 43 -3.05 -8.70 -2.78
C LEU A 43 -3.80 -7.70 -3.68
N ASP A 44 -3.49 -7.65 -4.96
CA ASP A 44 -3.98 -6.61 -5.86
C ASP A 44 -5.43 -6.91 -6.29
N LYS A 45 -5.64 -8.09 -6.88
CA LYS A 45 -6.91 -8.42 -7.55
C LYS A 45 -7.96 -8.96 -6.61
N VAL A 46 -7.57 -9.58 -5.50
CA VAL A 46 -8.53 -10.03 -4.49
C VAL A 46 -8.70 -8.93 -3.45
N LEU A 47 -7.73 -8.61 -2.61
CA LEU A 47 -7.93 -7.66 -1.51
C LEU A 47 -8.16 -6.22 -1.98
N GLY A 48 -7.28 -5.67 -2.82
CA GLY A 48 -7.37 -4.28 -3.29
C GLY A 48 -8.64 -4.02 -4.09
N PHE A 49 -8.88 -4.80 -5.15
CA PHE A 49 -10.07 -4.63 -5.98
C PHE A 49 -11.37 -4.98 -5.24
N TRP A 50 -11.38 -5.96 -4.33
CA TRP A 50 -12.56 -6.24 -3.51
C TRP A 50 -12.88 -5.06 -2.61
N CYS A 51 -11.87 -4.46 -1.96
CA CYS A 51 -12.02 -3.26 -1.14
C CYS A 51 -12.62 -2.12 -1.98
N LYS A 52 -11.95 -1.76 -3.07
CA LYS A 52 -12.36 -0.65 -3.93
C LYS A 52 -13.77 -0.84 -4.51
N ARG A 53 -14.05 -2.03 -5.07
CA ARG A 53 -15.38 -2.37 -5.61
C ARG A 53 -16.45 -2.30 -4.53
N SER A 54 -16.20 -2.84 -3.34
CA SER A 54 -17.17 -2.83 -2.25
C SER A 54 -17.54 -1.41 -1.81
N ILE A 55 -16.57 -0.49 -1.77
CA ILE A 55 -16.82 0.92 -1.44
C ILE A 55 -17.63 1.59 -2.55
N LEU A 56 -17.22 1.45 -3.81
CA LEU A 56 -17.82 2.16 -4.95
C LEU A 56 -19.18 1.59 -5.41
N GLU A 57 -19.47 0.32 -5.14
CA GLU A 57 -20.81 -0.26 -5.34
C GLU A 57 -21.80 0.13 -4.23
N THR A 58 -21.31 0.66 -3.10
CA THR A 58 -22.17 1.10 -2.00
C THR A 58 -22.66 2.52 -2.25
N SER A 59 -23.83 2.64 -2.90
CA SER A 59 -24.41 3.94 -3.24
C SER A 59 -24.83 4.75 -2.00
N ASN A 60 -25.43 4.11 -0.99
CA ASN A 60 -25.87 4.82 0.22
C ASN A 60 -24.66 5.36 1.00
N PHE A 61 -24.76 6.64 1.39
CA PHE A 61 -23.67 7.37 2.06
C PHE A 61 -23.27 6.75 3.39
N GLU A 62 -24.21 6.53 4.30
CA GLU A 62 -23.93 5.98 5.64
C GLU A 62 -23.39 4.56 5.56
N GLU A 63 -23.94 3.74 4.66
CA GLU A 63 -23.42 2.38 4.40
C GLU A 63 -22.00 2.43 3.85
N ARG A 64 -21.72 3.35 2.92
CA ARG A 64 -20.40 3.49 2.31
C ARG A 64 -19.35 3.90 3.34
N VAL A 65 -19.66 4.87 4.20
CA VAL A 65 -18.81 5.25 5.33
C VAL A 65 -18.52 4.03 6.21
N ALA A 66 -19.54 3.25 6.56
CA ALA A 66 -19.36 2.05 7.38
C ALA A 66 -18.51 0.97 6.69
N VAL A 67 -18.67 0.77 5.38
CA VAL A 67 -17.84 -0.16 4.58
C VAL A 67 -16.39 0.31 4.54
N THR A 68 -16.14 1.59 4.26
CA THR A 68 -14.78 2.16 4.25
C THR A 68 -14.11 2.04 5.63
N GLU A 69 -14.81 2.41 6.71
CA GLU A 69 -14.36 2.22 8.08
C GLU A 69 -14.01 0.75 8.37
N ARG A 70 -14.85 -0.18 7.92
CA ARG A 70 -14.62 -1.62 8.13
C ARG A 70 -13.32 -2.09 7.47
N PHE A 71 -13.03 -1.65 6.25
CA PHE A 71 -11.78 -2.00 5.57
C PHE A 71 -10.55 -1.39 6.25
N ILE A 72 -10.65 -0.13 6.70
CA ILE A 72 -9.56 0.51 7.45
C ILE A 72 -9.32 -0.24 8.77
N GLN A 73 -10.37 -0.68 9.46
CA GLN A 73 -10.25 -1.50 10.67
C GLN A 73 -9.59 -2.85 10.40
N ILE A 74 -9.87 -3.49 9.26
CA ILE A 74 -9.16 -4.72 8.84
C ILE A 74 -7.67 -4.43 8.64
N ALA A 75 -7.34 -3.31 7.98
CA ALA A 75 -5.96 -2.90 7.75
C ALA A 75 -5.22 -2.56 9.06
N ILE A 76 -5.86 -1.86 10.00
CA ILE A 76 -5.31 -1.59 11.34
C ILE A 76 -4.94 -2.91 12.04
N ARG A 77 -5.84 -3.91 12.01
CA ARG A 77 -5.56 -5.22 12.62
C ARG A 77 -4.45 -5.99 11.89
N ALA A 78 -4.38 -5.87 10.57
CA ALA A 78 -3.25 -6.41 9.81
C ALA A 78 -1.94 -5.74 10.23
N TYR A 79 -1.93 -4.43 10.45
CA TYR A 79 -0.78 -3.69 10.94
C TYR A 79 -0.35 -4.12 12.35
N GLU A 80 -1.30 -4.32 13.27
CA GLU A 80 -1.04 -4.86 14.61
C GLU A 80 -0.32 -6.21 14.54
N LYS A 81 -0.70 -7.05 13.57
CA LYS A 81 -0.09 -8.36 13.30
C LYS A 81 1.18 -8.29 12.45
N LYS A 82 1.67 -7.10 12.09
CA LYS A 82 2.84 -6.96 11.19
C LYS A 82 2.62 -7.57 9.81
N ASN A 83 1.37 -7.65 9.36
CA ASN A 83 1.03 -8.01 7.99
C ASN A 83 0.95 -6.74 7.14
N PHE A 84 2.11 -6.21 6.78
CA PHE A 84 2.22 -5.02 5.95
C PHE A 84 1.65 -5.23 4.55
N ALA A 85 1.75 -6.44 4.00
CA ALA A 85 1.21 -6.77 2.69
C ALA A 85 -0.29 -6.49 2.58
N ALA A 86 -1.09 -6.96 3.55
CA ALA A 86 -2.52 -6.68 3.56
C ALA A 86 -2.84 -5.21 3.84
N VAL A 87 -2.03 -4.53 4.67
CA VAL A 87 -2.17 -3.08 4.92
C VAL A 87 -2.07 -2.30 3.60
N PHE A 88 -0.99 -2.53 2.84
CA PHE A 88 -0.81 -1.85 1.56
C PHE A 88 -1.87 -2.27 0.53
N ALA A 89 -2.20 -3.56 0.43
CA ALA A 89 -3.24 -4.03 -0.49
C ALA A 89 -4.59 -3.33 -0.26
N ILE A 90 -4.99 -3.12 1.00
CA ILE A 90 -6.27 -2.48 1.33
C ILE A 90 -6.17 -0.96 1.19
N ILE A 91 -5.18 -0.33 1.83
CA ILE A 91 -5.09 1.13 1.87
C ILE A 91 -4.67 1.68 0.51
N PHE A 92 -3.52 1.24 -0.01
CA PHE A 92 -3.00 1.73 -1.28
C PHE A 92 -3.79 1.16 -2.47
N GLY A 93 -4.08 -0.14 -2.44
CA GLY A 93 -4.78 -0.79 -3.55
C GLY A 93 -6.28 -0.47 -3.65
N GLY A 94 -6.90 0.09 -2.60
CA GLY A 94 -8.36 0.26 -2.60
C GLY A 94 -8.97 1.48 -1.92
N ILE A 95 -8.21 2.28 -1.16
CA ILE A 95 -8.78 3.40 -0.38
C ILE A 95 -8.13 4.74 -0.72
N ILE A 96 -6.80 4.80 -0.83
CA ILE A 96 -6.08 6.06 -0.83
C ILE A 96 -6.44 6.98 -2.00
N ASP A 97 -6.69 6.41 -3.18
CA ASP A 97 -7.08 7.15 -4.37
C ASP A 97 -8.54 7.65 -4.32
N LEU A 98 -9.32 7.15 -3.36
CA LEU A 98 -10.68 7.58 -3.11
C LEU A 98 -10.76 8.81 -2.20
N GLU A 99 -9.70 9.15 -1.44
CA GLU A 99 -9.69 10.29 -0.51
C GLU A 99 -10.11 11.59 -1.20
N LYS A 100 -9.44 11.93 -2.30
CA LYS A 100 -9.73 13.15 -3.07
C LYS A 100 -11.02 13.04 -3.88
N SER A 101 -11.46 11.83 -4.17
CA SER A 101 -12.60 11.58 -5.06
C SER A 101 -13.93 11.46 -4.32
N LEU A 102 -13.92 11.11 -3.03
CA LEU A 102 -15.10 10.93 -2.19
C LEU A 102 -15.00 11.81 -0.93
N PRO A 103 -14.92 13.14 -1.07
CA PRO A 103 -14.63 14.05 0.05
C PRO A 103 -15.66 13.95 1.17
N HIS A 104 -16.94 13.75 0.86
CA HIS A 104 -17.97 13.65 1.89
C HIS A 104 -17.84 12.35 2.70
N THR A 105 -17.52 11.24 2.02
CA THR A 105 -17.27 9.97 2.70
C THR A 105 -16.04 10.10 3.60
N TRP A 106 -14.99 10.73 3.09
CA TRP A 106 -13.73 10.93 3.80
C TRP A 106 -13.89 11.79 5.06
N ASP A 107 -14.64 12.88 4.96
CA ASP A 107 -14.91 13.80 6.07
C ASP A 107 -15.69 13.13 7.20
N ARG A 108 -16.51 12.12 6.87
CA ARG A 108 -17.30 11.36 7.83
C ARG A 108 -16.55 10.22 8.53
N LEU A 109 -15.38 9.83 8.01
CA LEU A 109 -14.53 8.84 8.68
C LEU A 109 -14.07 9.34 10.05
N SER A 110 -13.82 8.40 10.95
CA SER A 110 -13.25 8.65 12.26
C SER A 110 -11.83 9.22 12.14
N LYS A 111 -11.44 10.03 13.13
CA LYS A 111 -10.09 10.60 13.22
C LYS A 111 -9.00 9.52 13.21
N GLN A 112 -9.27 8.38 13.87
CA GLN A 112 -8.34 7.24 13.91
C GLN A 112 -8.14 6.64 12.52
N SER A 113 -9.22 6.42 11.77
CA SER A 113 -9.15 5.82 10.44
C SER A 113 -8.41 6.73 9.46
N ARG A 114 -8.68 8.04 9.46
CA ARG A 114 -7.93 9.01 8.63
C ARG A 114 -6.45 9.05 9.01
N ALA A 115 -6.13 9.16 10.29
CA ALA A 115 -4.74 9.17 10.77
C ALA A 115 -3.98 7.88 10.38
N PHE A 116 -4.66 6.73 10.39
CA PHE A 116 -4.06 5.47 9.95
C PHE A 116 -3.78 5.47 8.44
N VAL A 117 -4.66 6.02 7.61
CA VAL A 117 -4.38 6.14 6.17
C VAL A 117 -3.19 7.06 5.92
N THR A 118 -3.14 8.24 6.54
CA THR A 118 -2.00 9.16 6.44
C THR A 118 -0.69 8.49 6.85
N LEU A 119 -0.70 7.73 7.97
CA LEU A 119 0.47 6.96 8.41
C LEU A 119 0.95 5.96 7.35
N VAL A 120 0.03 5.32 6.63
CA VAL A 120 0.37 4.35 5.56
C VAL A 120 0.84 5.06 4.30
N ASP A 121 0.29 6.22 3.97
CA ASP A 121 0.76 7.07 2.86
C ASP A 121 2.19 7.56 3.11
N ASP A 122 2.48 8.05 4.32
CA ASP A 122 3.83 8.46 4.73
C ASP A 122 4.85 7.31 4.64
N MET A 123 4.40 6.05 4.84
CA MET A 123 5.24 4.87 4.65
C MET A 123 5.61 4.61 3.18
N LEU A 124 4.77 5.06 2.25
CA LEU A 124 4.98 4.94 0.80
C LEU A 124 5.78 6.10 0.22
N GLY A 125 5.81 7.24 0.91
CA GLY A 125 6.33 8.53 0.44
C GLY A 125 7.39 8.40 -0.63
N GLU A 126 7.00 8.71 -1.88
CA GLU A 126 7.76 8.43 -3.11
C GLU A 126 9.16 9.05 -3.06
N ASP A 127 9.26 10.27 -2.51
CA ASP A 127 10.50 11.03 -2.31
C ASP A 127 11.48 10.33 -1.37
N SER A 128 10.99 9.50 -0.45
CA SER A 128 11.79 8.77 0.52
C SER A 128 12.09 7.33 0.11
N HIS A 129 11.56 6.88 -1.04
CA HIS A 129 11.66 5.50 -1.53
C HIS A 129 11.36 4.46 -0.43
N PHE A 130 10.22 4.59 0.27
CA PHE A 130 9.77 3.66 1.30
C PHE A 130 10.68 3.58 2.54
N LYS A 131 11.47 4.61 2.84
CA LYS A 131 12.43 4.60 3.96
C LYS A 131 11.75 4.29 5.30
N LEU A 132 10.62 4.95 5.59
CA LEU A 132 9.86 4.75 6.82
C LEU A 132 9.28 3.33 6.92
N TYR A 133 8.78 2.79 5.80
CA TYR A 133 8.33 1.40 5.74
C TYR A 133 9.45 0.41 6.07
N PHE A 134 10.62 0.54 5.43
CA PHE A 134 11.74 -0.38 5.67
C PHE A 134 12.27 -0.28 7.11
N GLU A 135 12.27 0.91 7.70
CA GLU A 135 12.62 1.08 9.11
C GLU A 135 11.65 0.32 10.02
N LYS A 136 10.33 0.50 9.82
CA LYS A 136 9.30 -0.24 10.57
C LYS A 136 9.37 -1.75 10.35
N LEU A 137 9.67 -2.19 9.13
CA LEU A 137 9.83 -3.60 8.80
C LEU A 137 10.98 -4.23 9.60
N ARG A 138 12.17 -3.62 9.58
CA ARG A 138 13.35 -4.12 10.31
C ARG A 138 13.18 -4.11 11.83
N GLN A 139 12.38 -3.17 12.35
CA GLN A 139 12.06 -3.09 13.79
C GLN A 139 10.90 -4.02 14.21
N SER A 140 10.22 -4.66 13.26
CA SER A 140 9.07 -5.50 13.58
C SER A 140 9.50 -6.86 14.11
N PRO A 141 8.90 -7.36 15.21
CA PRO A 141 9.12 -8.72 15.64
C PRO A 141 8.50 -9.70 14.64
N LEU A 142 9.07 -10.89 14.55
CA LEU A 142 8.45 -12.01 13.84
C LEU A 142 7.24 -12.53 14.64
N PRO A 143 6.21 -13.10 13.99
CA PRO A 143 6.03 -13.25 12.54
C PRO A 143 5.65 -11.92 11.85
N VAL A 144 6.05 -11.76 10.58
CA VAL A 144 5.81 -10.56 9.76
C VAL A 144 5.51 -10.95 8.32
N VAL A 145 4.62 -10.23 7.65
CA VAL A 145 4.41 -10.36 6.19
C VAL A 145 4.79 -9.04 5.52
N PRO A 146 5.98 -8.94 4.90
CA PRO A 146 6.39 -7.74 4.18
C PRO A 146 5.59 -7.55 2.88
N PHE A 147 5.49 -6.30 2.46
CA PHE A 147 5.07 -5.94 1.11
C PHE A 147 6.22 -6.19 0.13
N ILE A 148 6.09 -7.24 -0.69
CA ILE A 148 7.15 -7.76 -1.58
C ILE A 148 7.13 -7.14 -2.98
N ALA A 149 6.09 -6.37 -3.34
CA ALA A 149 5.92 -5.83 -4.71
C ALA A 149 7.16 -5.04 -5.20
N ASN A 150 7.89 -4.39 -4.29
CA ASN A 150 9.06 -3.59 -4.63
C ASN A 150 10.41 -4.37 -4.55
N ASN A 151 10.40 -5.64 -4.18
CA ASN A 151 11.62 -6.46 -4.14
C ASN A 151 12.14 -6.77 -5.54
N GLN A 152 11.25 -6.95 -6.51
CA GLN A 152 11.68 -7.09 -7.91
C GLN A 152 12.38 -5.83 -8.40
N THR A 153 11.90 -4.64 -8.04
CA THR A 153 12.54 -3.35 -8.37
C THR A 153 13.92 -3.25 -7.72
N ARG A 154 14.05 -3.54 -6.42
CA ARG A 154 15.36 -3.55 -5.74
C ARG A 154 16.33 -4.55 -6.35
N ILE A 155 15.88 -5.78 -6.63
CA ILE A 155 16.70 -6.80 -7.29
C ILE A 155 17.08 -6.36 -8.71
N ALA A 156 16.16 -5.74 -9.45
CA ALA A 156 16.43 -5.19 -10.78
C ALA A 156 17.49 -4.08 -10.74
N GLN A 157 17.37 -3.12 -9.83
CA GLN A 157 18.37 -2.06 -9.60
C GLN A 157 19.74 -2.63 -9.23
N MET A 158 19.78 -3.66 -8.37
CA MET A 158 21.03 -4.35 -8.06
C MET A 158 21.60 -5.07 -9.29
N LYS A 159 20.73 -5.60 -10.16
CA LYS A 159 21.09 -6.30 -11.40
C LYS A 159 21.61 -5.39 -12.51
N GLU A 160 21.22 -4.12 -12.55
CA GLU A 160 21.73 -3.13 -13.52
C GLU A 160 23.23 -2.88 -13.37
N LYS A 161 23.80 -3.10 -12.18
CA LYS A 161 25.26 -3.01 -11.97
C LYS A 161 25.99 -4.04 -12.84
N HIS A 162 27.11 -3.68 -13.45
CA HIS A 162 27.89 -4.61 -14.27
C HIS A 162 28.29 -5.87 -13.48
N ASN A 163 28.16 -7.04 -14.13
CA ASN A 163 28.57 -8.34 -13.57
C ASN A 163 30.09 -8.44 -13.41
N ILE A 164 30.82 -7.59 -14.11
CA ILE A 164 32.28 -7.54 -14.15
C ILE A 164 32.79 -6.16 -13.74
N ILE A 165 34.01 -6.13 -13.23
CA ILE A 165 34.79 -4.93 -12.94
C ILE A 165 36.03 -5.02 -13.81
N VAL A 166 36.32 -3.97 -14.58
CA VAL A 166 37.56 -3.85 -15.35
C VAL A 166 38.51 -2.98 -14.54
N LEU A 167 39.64 -3.55 -14.13
CA LEU A 167 40.67 -2.82 -13.40
C LEU A 167 41.46 -1.91 -14.34
N SER A 168 42.15 -0.91 -13.79
CA SER A 168 43.09 -0.07 -14.55
C SER A 168 44.23 -0.87 -15.18
N THR A 169 44.52 -2.07 -14.66
CA THR A 169 45.47 -3.05 -15.21
C THR A 169 44.95 -3.76 -16.48
N GLY A 170 43.67 -3.61 -16.82
CA GLY A 170 43.00 -4.33 -17.90
C GLY A 170 42.43 -5.70 -17.49
N GLU A 171 42.63 -6.12 -16.24
CA GLU A 171 42.07 -7.36 -15.72
C GLU A 171 40.54 -7.28 -15.55
N ILE A 172 39.86 -8.38 -15.89
CA ILE A 172 38.41 -8.51 -15.79
C ILE A 172 38.09 -9.39 -14.57
N LEU A 173 37.45 -8.80 -13.56
CA LEU A 173 37.02 -9.49 -12.34
C LEU A 173 35.51 -9.60 -12.28
N ILE A 174 34.98 -10.63 -11.62
CA ILE A 174 33.56 -10.72 -11.28
C ILE A 174 33.24 -9.72 -10.17
N ASN A 175 32.15 -8.98 -10.32
CA ASN A 175 31.63 -8.09 -9.29
C ASN A 175 30.98 -8.88 -8.14
N PHE A 176 31.78 -9.55 -7.32
CA PHE A 176 31.28 -10.37 -6.21
C PHE A 176 30.42 -9.56 -5.24
N ARG A 177 30.72 -8.27 -5.05
CA ARG A 177 29.95 -7.36 -4.18
C ARG A 177 28.49 -7.24 -4.63
N LYS A 178 28.22 -7.21 -5.94
CA LYS A 178 26.86 -7.23 -6.48
C LYS A 178 26.10 -8.49 -6.04
N PHE A 179 26.70 -9.66 -6.23
CA PHE A 179 26.06 -10.93 -5.89
C PHE A 179 25.86 -11.08 -4.38
N GLN A 180 26.82 -10.60 -3.58
CA GLN A 180 26.70 -10.53 -2.13
C GLN A 180 25.48 -9.71 -1.70
N GLN A 181 25.29 -8.49 -2.24
CA GLN A 181 24.14 -7.64 -1.91
C GLN A 181 22.80 -8.30 -2.25
N ILE A 182 22.74 -9.00 -3.38
CA ILE A 182 21.55 -9.76 -3.77
C ILE A 182 21.29 -10.91 -2.79
N GLY A 183 22.33 -11.66 -2.42
CA GLY A 183 22.24 -12.76 -1.45
C GLY A 183 21.80 -12.30 -0.06
N GLU A 184 22.34 -11.18 0.43
CA GLU A 184 21.94 -10.54 1.69
C GLU A 184 20.44 -10.19 1.68
N HIS A 185 19.95 -9.58 0.60
CA HIS A 185 18.54 -9.22 0.44
C HIS A 185 17.61 -10.45 0.41
N LEU A 186 18.03 -11.54 -0.24
CA LEU A 186 17.25 -12.78 -0.25
C LEU A 186 17.24 -13.46 1.12
N CYS A 187 18.37 -13.47 1.81
CA CYS A 187 18.47 -14.03 3.16
C CYS A 187 17.55 -13.28 4.13
N GLU A 188 17.49 -11.94 4.04
CA GLU A 188 16.54 -11.13 4.81
C GLU A 188 15.08 -11.55 4.55
N ILE A 189 14.69 -11.76 3.28
CA ILE A 189 13.35 -12.23 2.93
C ILE A 189 13.07 -13.63 3.54
N GLN A 190 14.03 -14.55 3.45
CA GLN A 190 13.90 -15.89 4.00
C GLN A 190 13.75 -15.88 5.53
N GLN A 191 14.43 -14.97 6.22
CA GLN A 191 14.24 -14.78 7.67
C GLN A 191 12.79 -14.43 8.01
N TYR A 192 12.16 -13.53 7.24
CA TYR A 192 10.75 -13.21 7.42
C TYR A 192 9.82 -14.40 7.11
N GLN A 193 10.21 -15.33 6.23
CA GLN A 193 9.43 -16.51 5.87
C GLN A 193 9.47 -17.62 6.93
N ASN A 194 10.43 -17.62 7.85
CA ASN A 194 10.66 -18.77 8.74
C ASN A 194 9.60 -18.93 9.83
N MET A 195 9.04 -17.84 10.38
CA MET A 195 8.12 -17.90 11.52
C MET A 195 6.64 -17.86 11.09
N PRO A 196 5.83 -18.89 11.42
CA PRO A 196 4.40 -18.89 11.11
C PRO A 196 3.62 -18.07 12.15
N TYR A 197 2.41 -17.66 11.78
CA TYR A 197 1.47 -17.04 12.73
C TYR A 197 0.82 -18.08 13.62
N ASP A 198 0.71 -17.77 14.91
CA ASP A 198 -0.12 -18.52 15.86
C ASP A 198 -1.58 -18.06 15.77
N ILE A 199 -2.25 -18.49 14.69
CA ILE A 199 -3.66 -18.19 14.42
C ILE A 199 -4.33 -19.49 13.98
N ILE A 200 -5.50 -19.80 14.56
CA ILE A 200 -6.27 -20.99 14.21
C ILE A 200 -6.88 -20.79 12.81
N PRO A 201 -6.65 -21.70 11.85
CA PRO A 201 -7.21 -21.59 10.52
C PRO A 201 -8.72 -21.88 10.51
N ASN A 202 -9.48 -21.01 9.85
CA ASN A 202 -10.86 -21.25 9.49
C ASN A 202 -10.94 -21.45 7.97
N TYR A 203 -10.97 -22.72 7.54
CA TYR A 203 -10.89 -23.07 6.13
C TYR A 203 -12.08 -22.63 5.31
N ASP A 204 -13.26 -22.45 5.91
CA ASP A 204 -14.44 -21.97 5.19
C ASP A 204 -14.26 -20.51 4.78
N ILE A 205 -13.85 -19.65 5.72
CA ILE A 205 -13.56 -18.24 5.43
C ILE A 205 -12.41 -18.14 4.43
N GLN A 206 -11.35 -18.92 4.60
CA GLN A 206 -10.23 -18.90 3.67
C GLN A 206 -10.63 -19.33 2.26
N ARG A 207 -11.50 -20.34 2.14
CA ARG A 207 -12.01 -20.81 0.86
C ARG A 207 -12.85 -19.73 0.16
N GLU A 208 -13.72 -19.05 0.90
CA GLU A 208 -14.51 -17.94 0.36
C GLU A 208 -13.61 -16.79 -0.10
N LEU A 209 -12.64 -16.37 0.72
CA LEU A 209 -11.67 -15.32 0.37
C LEU A 209 -10.86 -15.68 -0.89
N LYS A 210 -10.38 -16.92 -1.00
CA LYS A 210 -9.62 -17.39 -2.17
C LYS A 210 -10.46 -17.49 -3.45
N ARG A 211 -11.79 -17.63 -3.31
CA ARG A 211 -12.73 -17.69 -4.44
C ARG A 211 -13.27 -16.33 -4.87
N LEU A 212 -13.04 -15.28 -4.08
CA LEU A 212 -13.45 -13.93 -4.44
C LEU A 212 -12.85 -13.55 -5.79
N ASN A 213 -13.72 -13.08 -6.68
CA ASN A 213 -13.34 -12.53 -7.97
C ASN A 213 -14.01 -11.16 -8.15
N PRO A 214 -13.36 -10.07 -7.69
CA PRO A 214 -13.88 -8.71 -7.85
C PRO A 214 -14.05 -8.28 -9.30
N MET A 215 -13.39 -8.94 -10.25
CA MET A 215 -13.54 -8.68 -11.69
C MET A 215 -14.62 -9.55 -12.35
N LYS A 216 -15.39 -10.33 -11.59
CA LYS A 216 -16.47 -11.15 -12.15
C LYS A 216 -17.47 -10.26 -12.89
N GLY A 217 -17.73 -10.63 -14.15
CA GLY A 217 -18.61 -9.89 -15.06
C GLY A 217 -17.89 -8.92 -16.01
N PHE A 218 -16.57 -8.77 -15.89
CA PHE A 218 -15.75 -7.91 -16.73
C PHE A 218 -14.84 -8.74 -17.64
N GLN A 219 -14.59 -8.25 -18.87
CA GLN A 219 -13.78 -8.96 -19.85
C GLN A 219 -12.29 -8.88 -19.50
N ASP A 220 -11.85 -7.69 -19.08
CA ASP A 220 -10.47 -7.38 -18.78
C ASP A 220 -10.36 -6.35 -17.65
N GLU A 221 -9.13 -6.10 -17.20
CA GLU A 221 -8.85 -5.18 -16.10
C GLU A 221 -9.20 -3.73 -16.43
N ASN A 222 -9.02 -3.29 -17.67
CA ASN A 222 -9.36 -1.92 -18.08
C ASN A 222 -10.87 -1.71 -18.04
N SER A 223 -11.65 -2.68 -18.53
CA SER A 223 -13.11 -2.63 -18.46
C SER A 223 -13.63 -2.53 -17.01
N PHE A 224 -12.97 -3.24 -16.08
CA PHE A 224 -13.27 -3.17 -14.66
C PHE A 224 -12.88 -1.83 -14.04
N GLN A 225 -11.68 -1.32 -14.33
CA GLN A 225 -11.24 -0.01 -13.83
C GLN A 225 -12.13 1.13 -14.34
N ASN A 226 -12.50 1.11 -15.62
CA ASN A 226 -13.44 2.08 -16.21
C ASN A 226 -14.78 2.06 -15.47
N TYR A 227 -15.32 0.89 -15.17
CA TYR A 227 -16.53 0.76 -14.36
C TYR A 227 -16.38 1.38 -12.97
N LEU A 228 -15.25 1.14 -12.28
CA LEU A 228 -15.00 1.76 -10.97
C LEU A 228 -14.95 3.29 -11.06
N VAL A 229 -14.30 3.84 -12.10
CA VAL A 229 -14.26 5.29 -12.35
C VAL A 229 -15.68 5.85 -12.55
N THR A 230 -16.50 5.22 -13.40
CA THR A 230 -17.90 5.64 -13.60
C THR A 230 -18.71 5.55 -12.31
N ARG A 231 -18.50 4.50 -11.50
CA ARG A 231 -19.19 4.36 -10.21
C ARG A 231 -18.82 5.46 -9.23
N LYS A 232 -17.54 5.82 -9.17
CA LYS A 232 -17.01 6.90 -8.34
C LYS A 232 -17.68 8.24 -8.64
N GLU A 233 -17.75 8.61 -9.92
CA GLU A 233 -18.42 9.85 -10.37
C GLU A 233 -19.93 9.83 -10.11
N TYR A 234 -20.55 8.65 -10.17
CA TYR A 234 -21.98 8.51 -9.93
C TYR A 234 -22.38 8.75 -8.47
N ILE A 235 -21.57 8.26 -7.52
CA ILE A 235 -21.89 8.29 -6.08
C ILE A 235 -21.59 9.64 -5.42
N GLU A 236 -20.53 10.34 -5.85
CA GLU A 236 -20.18 11.70 -5.41
C GLU A 236 -19.71 12.52 -6.62
N PRO A 237 -20.64 13.19 -7.34
CA PRO A 237 -20.29 14.04 -8.47
C PRO A 237 -19.57 15.31 -8.00
N VAL A 238 -18.64 15.82 -8.81
CA VAL A 238 -17.70 16.92 -8.48
C VAL A 238 -18.38 18.22 -8.00
N ASP A 239 -19.65 18.47 -8.35
CA ASP A 239 -20.36 19.73 -8.05
C ASP A 239 -21.79 19.54 -7.49
N SER A 240 -22.06 18.46 -6.75
CA SER A 240 -23.43 18.24 -6.23
C SER A 240 -23.49 17.63 -4.83
N SER A 241 -24.51 18.03 -4.07
CA SER A 241 -24.87 17.44 -2.78
C SER A 241 -25.03 15.91 -2.92
N PRO A 242 -24.63 15.11 -1.90
CA PRO A 242 -24.70 13.65 -1.95
C PRO A 242 -26.10 13.17 -2.36
N LYS A 243 -26.16 12.29 -3.36
CA LYS A 243 -27.44 11.68 -3.76
C LYS A 243 -28.00 10.86 -2.60
N VAL A 244 -29.28 11.05 -2.29
CA VAL A 244 -29.98 10.27 -1.26
C VAL A 244 -30.33 8.90 -1.85
N PHE A 245 -29.80 7.83 -1.26
CA PHE A 245 -30.11 6.46 -1.65
C PHE A 245 -30.85 5.74 -0.53
N SER A 246 -31.77 4.84 -0.90
CA SER A 246 -32.44 3.95 0.06
C SER A 246 -31.43 3.07 0.79
N ILE A 247 -31.58 2.95 2.11
CA ILE A 247 -30.80 2.04 2.95
C ILE A 247 -31.12 0.60 2.53
N ARG A 248 -30.09 -0.19 2.21
CA ARG A 248 -30.20 -1.60 1.82
C ARG A 248 -30.00 -2.55 3.01
N ARG A 249 -29.26 -2.15 4.05
CA ARG A 249 -29.11 -2.97 5.28
C ARG A 249 -29.35 -2.15 6.55
N PRO A 250 -29.98 -2.74 7.57
CA PRO A 250 -30.44 -1.97 8.71
C PRO A 250 -29.26 -1.48 9.59
N PRO A 251 -29.38 -0.29 10.23
CA PRO A 251 -28.30 0.42 10.91
C PRO A 251 -27.46 -0.40 11.91
N HIS A 252 -28.09 -1.35 12.59
CA HIS A 252 -27.49 -2.19 13.62
C HIS A 252 -26.46 -3.21 13.08
N THR A 253 -26.49 -3.50 11.77
CA THR A 253 -25.49 -4.37 11.12
C THR A 253 -24.16 -3.66 10.85
N TRP A 254 -24.13 -2.33 10.96
CA TRP A 254 -22.95 -1.48 10.70
C TRP A 254 -22.18 -1.10 11.95
N ARG A 255 -22.52 -1.65 13.12
CA ARG A 255 -21.85 -1.29 14.39
C ARG A 255 -20.33 -1.42 14.22
N SER A 256 -19.68 -0.26 14.16
CA SER A 256 -18.23 -0.13 14.30
C SER A 256 -17.86 -0.78 15.63
N TYR A 257 -16.99 -1.78 15.60
CA TYR A 257 -16.44 -2.38 16.80
C TYR A 257 -15.44 -1.38 17.38
N SER A 258 -15.95 -0.40 18.12
CA SER A 258 -15.20 0.68 18.78
C SER A 258 -14.36 0.20 19.98
N ARG A 259 -13.94 -1.08 20.01
CA ARG A 259 -13.02 -1.64 21.00
C ARG A 259 -11.76 -2.21 20.34
N VAL A 260 -11.13 -1.41 19.47
CA VAL A 260 -9.72 -1.63 19.13
C VAL A 260 -8.90 -0.72 20.04
N SER A 261 -8.11 -1.36 20.90
CA SER A 261 -7.49 -0.85 22.12
C SER A 261 -6.48 0.28 21.88
N ARG A 262 -6.54 1.31 22.74
CA ARG A 262 -5.51 2.13 23.44
C ARG A 262 -4.03 2.22 22.95
N LEU A 263 -3.66 1.83 21.74
CA LEU A 263 -2.27 1.84 21.24
C LEU A 263 -1.88 3.12 20.47
N PHE A 264 -2.79 4.07 20.30
CA PHE A 264 -2.53 5.34 19.62
C PHE A 264 -2.67 6.53 20.59
N MET A 265 -1.80 6.60 21.59
CA MET A 265 -1.40 7.90 22.13
C MET A 265 -0.02 8.21 21.54
N ILE A 266 0.00 9.00 20.47
CA ILE A 266 1.23 9.60 19.96
C ILE A 266 1.54 10.79 20.90
N PRO A 267 2.73 10.91 21.50
CA PRO A 267 3.10 12.10 22.25
C PRO A 267 3.12 13.28 21.27
N SER A 268 2.36 14.32 21.57
CA SER A 268 2.36 15.57 20.82
C SER A 268 3.72 16.26 20.97
N THR A 269 4.67 15.95 20.10
CA THR A 269 5.85 16.80 19.91
C THR A 269 5.51 17.85 18.87
N SER A 270 5.31 19.07 19.35
CA SER A 270 5.13 20.30 18.59
C SER A 270 6.26 20.49 17.57
N PHE A 271 5.97 20.28 16.28
CA PHE A 271 6.79 20.82 15.20
C PHE A 271 6.31 22.25 14.93
N ASN A 272 7.14 23.21 15.32
CA ASN A 272 6.99 24.62 14.99
C ASN A 272 7.02 24.79 13.47
N SER A 273 5.90 25.26 12.90
CA SER A 273 5.84 25.74 11.53
C SER A 273 6.53 27.11 11.44
N HIS A 274 7.73 27.17 10.89
CA HIS A 274 8.25 28.42 10.36
C HIS A 274 7.65 28.67 8.97
N SER A 275 6.75 29.64 8.96
CA SER A 275 6.18 30.35 7.83
C SER A 275 7.26 30.78 6.83
N ARG A 276 7.17 30.31 5.59
CA ARG A 276 7.87 30.93 4.44
C ARG A 276 6.95 31.99 3.85
N THR A 277 7.29 33.25 4.12
CA THR A 277 6.80 34.41 3.38
C THR A 277 7.48 34.47 2.02
N SER A 278 6.67 34.71 1.01
CA SER A 278 7.03 35.04 -0.37
C SER A 278 7.88 36.31 -0.44
N SER A 279 8.98 36.27 -1.19
CA SER A 279 9.63 37.47 -1.74
C SER A 279 9.81 37.28 -3.24
N GLN A 280 9.01 38.04 -4.00
CA GLN A 280 9.26 38.39 -5.39
C GLN A 280 10.62 39.11 -5.46
N CYS A 281 11.45 38.76 -6.45
CA CYS A 281 12.55 39.61 -6.88
C CYS A 281 12.25 40.03 -8.32
N ASP A 282 12.01 41.33 -8.47
CA ASP A 282 11.90 42.06 -9.71
C ASP A 282 13.26 42.14 -10.42
N GLU A 283 13.29 41.87 -11.73
CA GLU A 283 14.39 42.26 -12.61
C GLU A 283 14.08 43.64 -13.20
N HIS A 284 14.88 44.63 -12.82
CA HIS A 284 14.93 45.93 -13.49
C HIS A 284 16.34 46.24 -14.02
N ASN A 285 16.37 46.40 -15.34
CA ASN A 285 17.29 47.18 -16.16
C ASN A 285 18.15 48.22 -15.43
N HIS A 286 19.46 48.18 -15.68
CA HIS A 286 20.25 49.40 -15.83
C HIS A 286 21.37 49.25 -16.87
N GLN A 287 21.22 49.99 -17.97
CA GLN A 287 22.30 50.47 -18.83
C GLN A 287 23.09 51.59 -18.13
N LYS A 288 24.42 51.61 -18.34
CA LYS A 288 25.34 52.77 -18.56
C LYS A 288 26.78 52.25 -18.45
N SER A 289 27.53 52.10 -19.54
CA SER A 289 28.34 53.12 -20.27
C SER A 289 29.67 53.47 -19.60
N ASN A 290 30.72 53.49 -20.43
CA ASN A 290 32.13 53.93 -20.23
C ASN A 290 33.10 52.78 -19.85
N THR A 291 34.23 52.56 -20.53
CA THR A 291 35.09 53.46 -21.33
C THR A 291 36.06 52.65 -22.22
N ASP A 292 36.44 53.28 -23.33
CA ASP A 292 37.44 52.87 -24.32
C ASP A 292 38.91 52.83 -23.81
N ILE A 293 39.66 51.77 -24.21
CA ILE A 293 40.98 51.74 -24.94
C ILE A 293 42.26 52.28 -24.22
N PRO A 294 43.51 51.76 -24.43
CA PRO A 294 44.01 50.40 -24.77
C PRO A 294 45.29 49.98 -23.99
N ASN A 295 45.84 48.81 -24.38
CA ASN A 295 47.12 48.14 -24.06
C ASN A 295 47.15 47.26 -22.81
#